data_AF-A0A254NLU9-F1
#
_entry.id   AF-A0A254NLU9-F1
#
_cell.length_a   1.000
_cell.length_b   1.000
_cell.length_c   1.000
_cell.angle_alpha   90.00
_cell.angle_beta   90.00
_cell.angle_gamma   90.00
#
_symmetry.space_group_name_H-M   'P 1'
#
loop_
_entity.id
_entity.type
_entity.pdbx_description
1 polymer ?
#
loop_
_entity_poly.entity_id
_entity_poly.type
_entity_poly.pdbx_seq_one_letter_code
_entity_poly.pdbx_strand_id
1 'polypeptide(L)'
;MKQNEQTIYIDTTSVNLWFGFYGLDEPSSNEHVWIYATPDVEDPGNLLAWIGVGSKNRLREILEAEGVPTILGDETAAAEEEPFLQEIRRLLASDKTEFRYFYDDPLSGKLRELPYPDLPRDERGALPCFIEVYPPAEYLERETFESGISAFCEKFLNIRAQKIVHLRPMRIETATEEYVGFAAELLSLPPIDDEQIADIARRTSRSENEIRRLLAEAERSKSNKSNERD
;
A
#
# COMPACT_ATOMS: atom_id res chain seq x y z
N MET A 1 -8.90 -29.57 -4.35
CA MET A 1 -7.42 -29.45 -4.35
C MET A 1 -6.97 -29.20 -2.92
N LYS A 2 -5.83 -29.72 -2.47
CA LYS A 2 -5.26 -29.33 -1.17
C LYS A 2 -4.65 -27.93 -1.33
N GLN A 3 -5.04 -26.98 -0.48
CA GLN A 3 -4.38 -25.68 -0.42
C GLN A 3 -2.93 -25.89 0.05
N ASN A 4 -1.99 -25.17 -0.57
CA ASN A 4 -0.60 -25.17 -0.13
C ASN A 4 -0.47 -24.17 1.02
N GLU A 5 -0.05 -24.63 2.20
CA GLU A 5 0.21 -23.74 3.33
C GLU A 5 1.68 -23.33 3.32
N GLN A 6 1.97 -22.03 3.31
CA GLN A 6 3.34 -21.53 3.14
C GLN A 6 3.57 -20.20 3.87
N THR A 7 4.82 -19.95 4.27
CA THR A 7 5.29 -18.59 4.56
C THR A 7 5.50 -17.84 3.26
N ILE A 8 4.95 -16.63 3.17
CA ILE A 8 5.12 -15.75 2.03
C ILE A 8 6.08 -14.63 2.41
N TYR A 9 6.96 -14.28 1.47
CA TYR A 9 7.90 -13.19 1.62
C TYR A 9 7.44 -12.02 0.75
N ILE A 10 7.51 -10.80 1.28
CA ILE A 10 7.09 -9.62 0.55
C ILE A 10 8.15 -8.54 0.58
N ASP A 11 8.15 -7.76 -0.48
CA ASP A 11 8.97 -6.56 -0.60
C ASP A 11 8.10 -5.37 -0.99
N THR A 12 8.42 -4.23 -0.39
CA THR A 12 7.70 -2.95 -0.52
C THR A 12 8.74 -1.85 -0.55
N THR A 13 8.55 -0.85 -1.40
CA THR A 13 9.57 0.21 -1.59
C THR A 13 9.25 1.50 -0.85
N SER A 14 8.02 1.68 -0.39
CA SER A 14 7.62 2.93 0.25
C SER A 14 8.06 3.03 1.69
N VAL A 15 8.72 4.14 2.02
CA VAL A 15 8.99 4.53 3.40
C VAL A 15 7.69 4.91 4.13
N ASN A 16 6.70 5.45 3.41
CA ASN A 16 5.44 5.91 3.98
C ASN A 16 4.61 4.76 4.58
N LEU A 17 4.74 3.54 4.03
CA LEU A 17 4.13 2.35 4.62
C LEU A 17 4.60 2.16 6.07
N TRP A 18 5.90 2.30 6.31
CA TRP A 18 6.50 2.13 7.64
C TRP A 18 6.14 3.26 8.59
N PHE A 19 6.06 4.50 8.09
CA PHE A 19 5.58 5.63 8.89
C PHE A 19 4.16 5.37 9.42
N GLY A 20 3.26 4.93 8.54
CA GLY A 20 1.91 4.53 8.89
C GLY A 20 1.82 3.37 9.87
N PHE A 21 2.62 2.31 9.65
CA PHE A 21 2.68 1.17 10.56
C PHE A 21 3.14 1.55 11.96
N TYR A 22 3.99 2.57 12.05
CA TYR A 22 4.51 3.07 13.32
C TYR A 22 3.71 4.21 13.93
N GLY A 23 2.73 4.77 13.23
CA GLY A 23 1.96 5.93 13.71
C GLY A 23 2.75 7.23 13.69
N LEU A 24 3.82 7.30 12.88
CA LEU A 24 4.57 8.54 12.65
C LEU A 24 3.80 9.49 11.72
N ASP A 25 2.97 8.93 10.84
CA ASP A 25 2.13 9.64 9.87
C ASP A 25 0.84 8.84 9.61
N GLU A 26 -0.08 9.41 8.82
CA GLU A 26 -1.24 8.68 8.32
C GLU A 26 -0.81 7.42 7.55
N PRO A 27 -1.55 6.29 7.68
CA PRO A 27 -1.20 5.10 6.94
C PRO A 27 -1.31 5.30 5.43
N SER A 28 -0.37 4.70 4.68
CA SER A 28 -0.38 4.78 3.22
C SER A 28 -1.73 4.37 2.64
N SER A 29 -2.22 5.14 1.68
CA SER A 29 -3.48 4.85 0.99
C SER A 29 -3.30 3.83 -0.15
N ASN A 30 -2.07 3.61 -0.61
CA ASN A 30 -1.72 2.61 -1.64
C ASN A 30 -0.27 2.11 -1.47
N GLU A 31 -0.02 0.85 -1.83
CA GLU A 31 1.34 0.27 -1.85
C GLU A 31 1.51 -0.75 -2.97
N HIS A 32 2.70 -0.79 -3.58
CA HIS A 32 3.09 -1.86 -4.50
C HIS A 32 3.82 -2.96 -3.74
N VAL A 33 3.41 -4.21 -4.00
CA VAL A 33 3.91 -5.38 -3.27
C VAL A 33 4.43 -6.41 -4.24
N TRP A 34 5.69 -6.79 -4.07
CA TRP A 34 6.25 -7.98 -4.70
C TRP A 34 6.15 -9.16 -3.74
N ILE A 35 5.66 -10.29 -4.23
CA ILE A 35 5.37 -11.49 -3.45
C ILE A 35 6.29 -12.61 -3.91
N TYR A 36 7.02 -13.22 -2.99
CA TYR A 36 7.99 -14.27 -3.26
C TYR A 36 7.72 -15.55 -2.47
N ALA A 37 8.05 -16.69 -3.09
CA ALA A 37 7.95 -18.00 -2.45
C ALA A 37 9.03 -18.23 -1.39
N THR A 38 10.21 -17.63 -1.59
CA THR A 38 11.40 -17.76 -0.73
C THR A 38 12.02 -16.36 -0.53
N PRO A 39 12.96 -16.18 0.41
CA PRO A 39 13.60 -14.89 0.61
C PRO A 39 14.66 -14.54 -0.46
N ASP A 40 14.96 -15.45 -1.39
CA ASP A 40 15.92 -15.21 -2.47
C ASP A 40 15.26 -14.45 -3.63
N VAL A 41 15.34 -13.13 -3.59
CA VAL A 41 14.73 -12.20 -4.57
C VAL A 41 15.45 -12.11 -5.91
N GLU A 42 16.69 -12.59 -5.98
CA GLU A 42 17.51 -12.54 -7.20
C GLU A 42 17.16 -13.67 -8.17
N ASP A 43 16.53 -14.75 -7.68
CA ASP A 43 16.01 -15.83 -8.51
C ASP A 43 14.62 -15.45 -9.07
N PRO A 44 14.49 -15.22 -10.39
CA PRO A 44 13.22 -14.84 -11.01
C PRO A 44 12.13 -15.91 -10.85
N GLY A 45 12.51 -17.17 -10.62
CA GLY A 45 11.57 -18.28 -10.36
C GLY A 45 10.86 -18.17 -9.02
N ASN A 46 11.35 -17.33 -8.10
CA ASN A 46 10.76 -17.13 -6.79
C ASN A 46 9.67 -16.05 -6.75
N LEU A 47 9.62 -15.15 -7.74
CA LEU A 47 8.59 -14.13 -7.82
C LEU A 47 7.24 -14.78 -8.17
N LEU A 48 6.30 -14.74 -7.23
CA LEU A 48 4.96 -15.28 -7.38
C LEU A 48 4.00 -14.26 -7.99
N ALA A 49 4.11 -13.00 -7.57
CA ALA A 49 3.20 -11.94 -8.02
C ALA A 49 3.77 -10.54 -7.76
N TRP A 50 3.26 -9.58 -8.53
CA TRP A 50 3.38 -8.14 -8.25
C TRP A 50 1.97 -7.54 -8.28
N ILE A 51 1.58 -6.87 -7.19
CA ILE A 51 0.23 -6.35 -6.98
C ILE A 51 0.25 -4.94 -6.42
N GLY A 52 -0.90 -4.28 -6.48
CA GLY A 52 -1.20 -3.09 -5.68
C GLY A 52 -2.10 -3.46 -4.50
N VAL A 53 -1.96 -2.77 -3.38
CA VAL A 53 -2.87 -2.86 -2.24
C VAL A 53 -3.32 -1.45 -1.92
N GLY A 54 -4.62 -1.17 -2.01
CA GLY A 54 -5.21 0.14 -1.79
C GLY A 54 -6.20 0.15 -0.62
N SER A 55 -6.33 1.29 0.05
CA SER A 55 -7.33 1.52 1.09
C SER A 55 -8.63 2.10 0.55
N LYS A 56 -9.68 2.15 1.37
CA LYS A 56 -10.87 2.94 1.03
C LYS A 56 -10.59 4.45 1.00
N ASN A 57 -9.69 4.96 1.84
CA ASN A 57 -9.29 6.37 1.77
C ASN A 57 -8.76 6.72 0.38
N ARG A 58 -7.95 5.85 -0.25
CA ARG A 58 -7.51 6.04 -1.64
C ARG A 58 -8.66 6.14 -2.62
N LEU A 59 -9.68 5.31 -2.47
CA LEU A 59 -10.87 5.36 -3.31
C LEU A 59 -11.66 6.65 -3.11
N ARG A 60 -11.69 7.20 -1.89
CA ARG A 60 -12.29 8.51 -1.61
C ARG A 60 -11.48 9.64 -2.21
N GLU A 61 -10.17 9.63 -2.03
CA GLU A 61 -9.24 10.59 -2.67
C GLU A 61 -9.44 10.60 -4.18
N ILE A 62 -9.62 9.43 -4.81
CA ILE A 62 -9.93 9.33 -6.24
C ILE A 62 -11.27 10.01 -6.54
N LEU A 63 -12.35 9.74 -5.78
CA LEU A 63 -13.65 10.41 -6.00
C LEU A 63 -13.61 11.93 -5.75
N GLU A 64 -12.76 12.39 -4.82
CA GLU A 64 -12.60 13.80 -4.48
C GLU A 64 -11.74 14.54 -5.50
N ALA A 65 -10.63 13.93 -5.95
CA ALA A 65 -9.72 14.48 -6.95
C ALA A 65 -10.34 14.47 -8.36
N GLU A 66 -11.00 13.38 -8.72
CA GLU A 66 -11.81 13.23 -9.95
C GLU A 66 -13.19 13.90 -9.79
N GLY A 67 -13.30 14.86 -8.85
CA GLY A 67 -14.54 15.50 -8.40
C GLY A 67 -15.61 15.50 -9.48
N VAL A 68 -16.57 14.58 -9.30
CA VAL A 68 -17.85 14.42 -10.01
C VAL A 68 -18.05 15.53 -11.04
N PRO A 69 -18.03 15.25 -12.36
CA PRO A 69 -18.01 16.27 -13.41
C PRO A 69 -19.12 17.30 -13.18
N THR A 70 -18.76 18.37 -12.48
CA THR A 70 -19.53 19.59 -12.33
C THR A 70 -18.90 20.70 -13.15
N ILE A 71 -17.70 20.43 -13.72
CA ILE A 71 -16.88 21.38 -14.48
C ILE A 71 -16.74 20.98 -15.97
N LEU A 72 -17.18 19.79 -16.38
CA LEU A 72 -17.31 19.50 -17.80
C LEU A 72 -18.77 19.66 -18.19
N GLY A 73 -19.09 20.77 -18.84
CA GLY A 73 -20.33 20.95 -19.61
C GLY A 73 -20.41 20.03 -20.83
N ASP A 74 -19.83 18.85 -20.74
CA ASP A 74 -19.78 17.79 -21.75
C ASP A 74 -20.38 16.53 -21.13
N GLU A 75 -21.68 16.35 -21.38
CA GLU A 75 -22.45 15.19 -20.94
C GLU A 75 -21.85 13.87 -21.45
N THR A 76 -21.08 13.91 -22.54
CA THR A 76 -20.44 12.74 -23.14
C THR A 76 -19.29 12.26 -22.28
N ALA A 77 -18.40 13.16 -21.87
CA ALA A 77 -17.27 12.84 -21.00
C ALA A 77 -17.75 12.31 -19.64
N ALA A 78 -18.79 12.93 -19.07
CA ALA A 78 -19.39 12.46 -17.82
C ALA A 78 -20.00 11.06 -17.94
N ALA A 79 -20.60 10.71 -19.09
CA ALA A 79 -21.15 9.39 -19.33
C ALA A 79 -20.07 8.31 -19.51
N GLU A 80 -18.90 8.66 -20.06
CA GLU A 80 -17.76 7.76 -20.22
C GLU A 80 -17.08 7.43 -18.88
N GLU A 81 -17.05 8.37 -17.93
CA GLU A 81 -16.46 8.17 -16.59
C GLU A 81 -17.39 7.44 -15.61
N GLU A 82 -18.71 7.51 -15.80
CA GLU A 82 -19.68 6.97 -14.85
C GLU A 82 -19.50 5.46 -14.53
N PRO A 83 -19.18 4.56 -15.48
CA PRO A 83 -18.86 3.17 -15.16
C PRO A 83 -17.67 3.02 -14.19
N PHE A 84 -16.65 3.85 -14.34
CA PHE A 84 -15.50 3.88 -13.44
C PHE A 84 -15.93 4.38 -12.05
N LEU A 85 -16.67 5.48 -11.97
CA LEU A 85 -17.14 6.03 -10.69
C LEU A 85 -18.09 5.04 -9.96
N GLN A 86 -18.94 4.32 -10.69
CA GLN A 86 -19.79 3.28 -10.12
C GLN A 86 -18.98 2.12 -9.54
N GLU A 87 -17.89 1.71 -10.19
CA GLU A 87 -17.00 0.69 -9.65
C GLU A 87 -16.32 1.17 -8.36
N ILE A 88 -15.84 2.42 -8.32
CA ILE A 88 -15.24 2.98 -7.10
C ILE A 88 -16.27 3.06 -5.96
N ARG A 89 -17.51 3.48 -6.24
CA ARG A 89 -18.62 3.48 -5.25
C ARG A 89 -18.94 2.07 -4.77
N ARG A 90 -18.94 1.07 -5.66
CA ARG A 90 -19.14 -0.35 -5.31
C ARG A 90 -18.04 -0.86 -4.37
N LEU A 91 -16.78 -0.57 -4.68
CA LEU A 91 -15.62 -0.95 -3.86
C LEU A 91 -15.70 -0.29 -2.46
N LEU A 92 -16.05 1.00 -2.39
CA LEU A 92 -16.25 1.71 -1.12
C LEU A 92 -17.36 1.11 -0.26
N ALA A 93 -18.44 0.64 -0.89
CA ALA A 93 -19.58 0.03 -0.21
C ALA A 93 -19.32 -1.42 0.24
N SER A 94 -18.30 -2.10 -0.31
CA SER A 94 -18.02 -3.51 0.02
C SER A 94 -17.49 -3.68 1.44
N ASP A 95 -17.95 -4.73 2.12
CA ASP A 95 -17.49 -5.18 3.43
C ASP A 95 -16.48 -6.34 3.33
N LYS A 96 -16.04 -6.66 2.11
CA LYS A 96 -15.08 -7.75 1.82
C LYS A 96 -13.84 -7.21 1.13
N THR A 97 -12.81 -8.04 1.09
CA THR A 97 -11.66 -7.79 0.23
C THR A 97 -12.06 -7.92 -1.23
N GLU A 98 -11.93 -6.82 -1.96
CA GLU A 98 -12.25 -6.71 -3.38
C GLU A 98 -10.98 -6.70 -4.24
N PHE A 99 -11.14 -6.98 -5.52
CA PHE A 99 -10.05 -7.02 -6.49
C PHE A 99 -10.42 -6.20 -7.71
N ARG A 100 -9.59 -5.23 -8.05
CA ARG A 100 -9.72 -4.41 -9.26
C ARG A 100 -8.69 -4.87 -10.29
N TYR A 101 -9.15 -5.01 -11.53
CA TYR A 101 -8.36 -5.55 -12.63
C TYR A 101 -8.03 -4.43 -13.62
N PHE A 102 -6.75 -4.31 -13.95
CA PHE A 102 -6.25 -3.35 -14.95
C PHE A 102 -5.83 -4.11 -16.19
N TYR A 103 -6.11 -3.53 -17.35
CA TYR A 103 -5.86 -4.13 -18.66
C TYR A 103 -4.96 -3.20 -19.46
N ASP A 104 -3.99 -3.75 -20.18
CA ASP A 104 -3.11 -2.96 -21.03
C ASP A 104 -3.91 -2.30 -22.17
N ASP A 105 -3.46 -1.12 -22.58
CA ASP A 105 -3.84 -0.54 -23.86
C ASP A 105 -3.14 -1.34 -24.98
N PRO A 106 -3.85 -1.88 -25.98
CA PRO A 106 -3.26 -2.58 -27.12
C PRO A 106 -2.24 -1.75 -27.90
N LEU A 107 -2.27 -0.41 -27.78
CA LEU A 107 -1.27 0.49 -28.37
C LEU A 107 0.09 0.47 -27.63
N SER A 108 0.17 -0.12 -26.43
CA SER A 108 1.40 -0.21 -25.64
C SER A 108 2.42 -1.25 -26.15
N GLY A 109 2.05 -2.06 -27.15
CA GLY A 109 2.99 -2.87 -27.94
C GLY A 109 3.37 -4.24 -27.35
N LYS A 110 3.11 -4.51 -26.06
CA LYS A 110 3.16 -5.86 -25.47
C LYS A 110 2.14 -6.01 -24.35
N LEU A 111 1.14 -6.87 -24.58
CA LEU A 111 0.21 -7.31 -23.54
C LEU A 111 1.00 -8.09 -22.48
N ARG A 112 1.01 -7.60 -21.24
CA ARG A 112 1.56 -8.31 -20.07
C ARG A 112 0.43 -9.02 -19.35
N GLU A 113 -0.12 -10.08 -19.94
CA GLU A 113 -1.22 -10.82 -19.33
C GLU A 113 -0.79 -11.55 -18.06
N LEU A 114 -1.61 -11.47 -17.01
CA LEU A 114 -1.40 -12.22 -15.78
C LEU A 114 -1.72 -13.71 -16.00
N PRO A 115 -0.89 -14.63 -15.47
CA PRO A 115 -1.02 -16.07 -15.76
C PRO A 115 -1.99 -16.81 -14.82
N TYR A 116 -2.85 -16.10 -14.07
CA TYR A 116 -3.74 -16.73 -13.10
C TYR A 116 -4.98 -17.34 -13.78
N PRO A 117 -5.49 -18.47 -13.27
CA PRO A 117 -6.71 -19.06 -13.79
C PRO A 117 -7.93 -18.17 -13.53
N ASP A 118 -8.93 -18.28 -14.40
CA ASP A 118 -10.28 -17.70 -14.22
C ASP A 118 -10.33 -16.17 -14.02
N LEU A 119 -9.33 -15.45 -14.54
CA LEU A 119 -9.35 -13.98 -14.54
C LEU A 119 -10.44 -13.44 -15.48
N PRO A 120 -11.14 -12.36 -15.11
CA PRO A 120 -12.12 -11.72 -15.98
C PRO A 120 -11.42 -11.18 -17.22
N ARG A 121 -12.08 -11.31 -18.37
CA ARG A 121 -11.63 -10.68 -19.62
C ARG A 121 -12.37 -9.38 -19.83
N ASP A 122 -11.69 -8.40 -20.42
CA ASP A 122 -12.35 -7.18 -20.87
C ASP A 122 -13.22 -7.43 -22.11
N GLU A 123 -13.88 -6.39 -22.62
CA GLU A 123 -14.73 -6.44 -23.82
C GLU A 123 -14.01 -6.90 -25.10
N ARG A 124 -12.68 -6.81 -25.11
CA ARG A 124 -11.80 -7.22 -26.22
C ARG A 124 -11.33 -8.66 -26.06
N GLY A 125 -11.65 -9.30 -24.93
CA GLY A 125 -11.18 -10.62 -24.57
C GLY A 125 -9.78 -10.66 -23.97
N ALA A 126 -9.19 -9.52 -23.60
CA ALA A 126 -7.85 -9.48 -23.00
C ALA A 126 -7.88 -9.85 -21.51
N LEU A 127 -6.83 -10.53 -21.04
CA LEU A 127 -6.62 -10.76 -19.61
C LEU A 127 -6.03 -9.51 -18.95
N PRO A 128 -6.23 -9.32 -17.63
CA PRO A 128 -5.66 -8.18 -16.95
C PRO A 128 -4.14 -8.31 -16.85
N CYS A 129 -3.47 -7.16 -16.79
CA CYS A 129 -2.02 -7.04 -16.62
C CYS A 129 -1.60 -6.69 -15.19
N PHE A 130 -2.53 -6.21 -14.38
CA PHE A 130 -2.27 -5.85 -12.99
C PHE A 130 -3.54 -6.01 -12.14
N ILE A 131 -3.36 -6.34 -10.87
CA ILE A 131 -4.43 -6.49 -9.89
C ILE A 131 -4.14 -5.59 -8.71
N GLU A 132 -5.13 -4.79 -8.33
CA GLU A 132 -5.17 -4.09 -7.05
C GLU A 132 -6.11 -4.82 -6.08
N VAL A 133 -5.68 -4.93 -4.84
CA VAL A 133 -6.43 -5.52 -3.74
C VAL A 133 -6.95 -4.41 -2.84
N TYR A 134 -8.24 -4.45 -2.52
CA TYR A 134 -8.90 -3.48 -1.65
C TYR A 134 -9.51 -4.19 -0.43
N PRO A 135 -8.79 -4.30 0.69
CA PRO A 135 -9.36 -4.75 1.95
C PRO A 135 -10.50 -3.81 2.42
N PRO A 136 -11.46 -4.29 3.23
CA PRO A 136 -12.60 -3.50 3.66
C PRO A 136 -12.27 -2.55 4.83
N ALA A 137 -11.18 -1.79 4.70
CA ALA A 137 -10.68 -0.88 5.74
C ALA A 137 -10.41 0.52 5.18
N GLU A 138 -10.56 1.52 6.04
CA GLU A 138 -10.35 2.92 5.66
C GLU A 138 -8.87 3.19 5.34
N TYR A 139 -7.95 2.56 6.09
CA TYR A 139 -6.51 2.76 5.98
C TYR A 139 -5.75 1.42 5.91
N LEU A 140 -4.57 1.42 5.28
CA LEU A 140 -3.68 0.25 5.25
C LEU A 140 -2.85 0.15 6.52
N GLU A 141 -3.52 -0.13 7.63
CA GLU A 141 -2.81 -0.60 8.82
C GLU A 141 -2.16 -1.97 8.54
N ARG A 142 -1.13 -2.32 9.31
CA ARG A 142 -0.31 -3.52 9.05
C ARG A 142 -1.14 -4.79 8.89
N GLU A 143 -2.06 -5.05 9.82
CA GLU A 143 -2.89 -6.26 9.79
C GLU A 143 -3.79 -6.28 8.54
N THR A 144 -4.41 -5.15 8.22
CA THR A 144 -5.22 -4.97 7.02
C THR A 144 -4.41 -5.22 5.75
N PHE A 145 -3.23 -4.62 5.65
CA PHE A 145 -2.32 -4.78 4.51
C PHE A 145 -1.91 -6.25 4.32
N GLU A 146 -1.47 -6.90 5.39
CA GLU A 146 -1.10 -8.32 5.38
C GLU A 146 -2.31 -9.24 5.07
N SER A 147 -3.51 -8.88 5.54
CA SER A 147 -4.74 -9.61 5.21
C SER A 147 -5.12 -9.52 3.73
N GLY A 148 -4.90 -8.37 3.09
CA GLY A 148 -5.12 -8.18 1.66
C GLY A 148 -4.20 -9.06 0.82
N ILE A 149 -2.91 -9.09 1.16
CA ILE A 149 -1.93 -9.97 0.52
C ILE A 149 -2.31 -11.44 0.70
N SER A 150 -2.74 -11.82 1.90
CA SER A 150 -3.18 -13.20 2.19
C SER A 150 -4.38 -13.59 1.33
N ALA A 151 -5.37 -12.71 1.20
CA ALA A 151 -6.55 -12.93 0.36
C ALA A 151 -6.20 -13.07 -1.13
N PHE A 152 -5.22 -12.28 -1.61
CA PHE A 152 -4.70 -12.41 -2.97
C PHE A 152 -4.02 -13.78 -3.17
N CYS A 153 -3.11 -14.17 -2.28
CA CYS A 153 -2.40 -15.45 -2.35
C CYS A 153 -3.38 -16.64 -2.35
N GLU A 154 -4.40 -16.59 -1.51
CA GLU A 154 -5.40 -17.66 -1.44
C GLU A 154 -6.20 -17.75 -2.75
N LYS A 155 -6.66 -16.60 -3.27
CA LYS A 155 -7.51 -16.54 -4.46
C LYS A 155 -6.78 -16.91 -5.74
N PHE A 156 -5.60 -16.33 -5.99
CA PHE A 156 -4.93 -16.41 -7.30
C PHE A 156 -3.75 -17.38 -7.34
N LEU A 157 -3.11 -17.64 -6.19
CA LEU A 157 -1.96 -18.53 -6.10
C LEU A 157 -2.31 -19.89 -5.49
N ASN A 158 -3.53 -20.06 -4.95
CA ASN A 158 -3.94 -21.23 -4.18
C ASN A 158 -2.98 -21.52 -3.00
N ILE A 159 -2.45 -20.44 -2.41
CA ILE A 159 -1.56 -20.49 -1.25
C ILE A 159 -2.27 -19.88 -0.05
N ARG A 160 -2.38 -20.66 1.03
CA ARG A 160 -2.80 -20.15 2.32
C ARG A 160 -1.57 -19.65 3.07
N ALA A 161 -1.40 -18.33 3.12
CA ALA A 161 -0.29 -17.69 3.82
C ALA A 161 -0.42 -17.92 5.33
N GLN A 162 0.47 -18.71 5.92
CA GLN A 162 0.53 -18.89 7.38
C GLN A 162 1.22 -17.71 8.07
N LYS A 163 2.12 -17.05 7.35
CA LYS A 163 2.94 -15.93 7.82
C LYS A 163 3.35 -15.08 6.62
N ILE A 164 3.33 -13.77 6.81
CA ILE A 164 3.91 -12.80 5.87
C ILE A 164 5.20 -12.26 6.49
N VAL A 165 6.29 -12.32 5.72
CA VAL A 165 7.62 -11.83 6.11
C VAL A 165 7.99 -10.67 5.20
N HIS A 166 8.11 -9.47 5.76
CA HIS A 166 8.69 -8.32 5.08
C HIS A 166 10.20 -8.53 4.94
N LEU A 167 10.71 -8.50 3.71
CA LEU A 167 12.12 -8.75 3.42
C LEU A 167 13.03 -7.58 3.78
N ARG A 168 12.50 -6.36 3.68
CA ARG A 168 13.23 -5.11 3.99
C ARG A 168 12.46 -4.31 5.04
N PRO A 169 12.28 -4.84 6.27
CA PRO A 169 11.58 -4.12 7.30
C PRO A 169 12.38 -2.88 7.70
N MET A 170 11.77 -1.70 7.59
CA MET A 170 12.36 -0.50 8.18
C MET A 170 12.29 -0.62 9.69
N ARG A 171 13.34 -0.26 10.40
CA ARG A 171 13.30 -0.19 11.87
C ARG A 171 12.67 1.13 12.29
N ILE A 172 11.96 1.14 13.42
CA ILE A 172 11.40 2.40 13.98
C ILE A 172 12.47 3.47 14.17
N GLU A 173 13.69 3.13 14.59
CA GLU A 173 14.76 4.13 14.72
C GLU A 173 15.05 4.84 13.40
N THR A 174 15.20 4.07 12.32
CA THR A 174 15.41 4.60 10.97
C THR A 174 14.19 5.37 10.50
N ALA A 175 12.98 4.86 10.74
CA ALA A 175 11.75 5.54 10.35
C ALA A 175 11.62 6.91 11.05
N THR A 176 11.92 7.00 12.34
CA THR A 176 11.91 8.25 13.10
C THR A 176 12.96 9.23 12.58
N GLU A 177 14.18 8.76 12.27
CA GLU A 177 15.23 9.59 11.69
C GLU A 177 14.84 10.16 10.32
N GLU A 178 14.29 9.34 9.43
CA GLU A 178 13.81 9.76 8.10
C GLU A 178 12.62 10.72 8.21
N TYR A 179 11.68 10.43 9.11
CA TYR A 179 10.50 11.27 9.33
C TYR A 179 10.88 12.68 9.81
N VAL A 180 11.66 12.76 10.89
CA VAL A 180 12.12 14.05 11.46
C VAL A 180 13.11 14.77 10.54
N GLY A 181 14.01 14.00 9.92
CA GLY A 181 15.11 14.53 9.13
C GLY A 181 14.70 15.10 7.77
N PHE A 182 13.70 14.51 7.11
CA PHE A 182 13.32 14.89 5.75
C PHE A 182 11.81 15.03 5.55
N ALA A 183 11.01 14.04 5.95
CA ALA A 183 9.60 14.00 5.58
C ALA A 183 8.78 15.13 6.21
N ALA A 184 8.91 15.33 7.53
CA ALA A 184 8.17 16.36 8.26
C ALA A 184 8.49 17.77 7.78
N GLU A 185 9.74 18.04 7.36
CA GLU A 185 10.13 19.34 6.83
C GLU A 185 9.59 19.57 5.42
N LEU A 186 9.74 18.58 4.53
CA LEU A 186 9.22 18.64 3.17
C LEU A 186 7.70 18.89 3.15
N LEU A 187 7.00 18.26 4.08
CA LEU A 187 5.54 18.32 4.19
C LEU A 187 5.06 19.41 5.17
N SER A 188 5.97 20.12 5.84
CA SER A 188 5.67 21.12 6.87
C SER A 188 4.71 20.61 7.94
N LEU A 189 4.91 19.36 8.37
CA LEU A 189 4.07 18.69 9.36
C LEU A 189 4.32 19.28 10.76
N PRO A 190 3.28 19.33 11.62
CA PRO A 190 3.47 19.74 13.00
C PRO A 190 4.41 18.75 13.74
N PRO A 191 5.07 19.20 14.82
CA PRO A 191 5.81 18.29 15.69
C PRO A 191 4.91 17.19 16.25
N ILE A 192 5.48 16.00 16.44
CA ILE A 192 4.77 14.86 17.03
C ILE A 192 4.35 15.21 18.47
N ASP A 193 3.05 15.15 18.73
CA ASP A 193 2.47 15.47 20.04
C ASP A 193 2.40 14.26 21.00
N ASP A 194 1.90 14.49 22.21
CA ASP A 194 1.81 13.45 23.25
C ASP A 194 0.81 12.32 22.89
N GLU A 195 -0.24 12.63 22.13
CA GLU A 195 -1.22 11.64 21.68
C GLU A 195 -0.60 10.72 20.63
N GLN A 196 0.12 11.29 19.67
CA GLN A 196 0.88 10.54 18.67
C GLN A 196 1.98 9.71 19.33
N ILE A 197 2.68 10.22 20.34
CA ILE A 197 3.69 9.45 21.09
C ILE A 197 3.07 8.21 21.75
N ALA A 198 1.89 8.35 22.36
CA ALA A 198 1.17 7.22 22.95
C ALA A 198 0.75 6.19 21.89
N ASP A 199 0.31 6.65 20.71
CA ASP A 199 -0.04 5.74 19.62
C ASP A 199 1.18 5.01 19.03
N ILE A 200 2.30 5.72 18.81
CA ILE A 200 3.57 5.12 18.35
C ILE A 200 4.05 4.08 19.38
N ALA A 201 4.00 4.40 20.67
CA ALA A 201 4.37 3.49 21.74
C ALA A 201 3.52 2.21 21.71
N ARG A 202 2.20 2.34 21.55
CA ARG A 202 1.26 1.23 21.41
C ARG A 202 1.56 0.37 20.17
N ARG A 203 1.69 0.98 18.98
CA ARG A 203 1.95 0.28 17.71
C ARG A 203 3.29 -0.45 17.68
N THR A 204 4.30 0.09 18.34
CA THR A 204 5.66 -0.46 18.37
C THR A 204 5.95 -1.35 19.57
N SER A 205 5.00 -1.49 20.51
CA SER A 205 5.19 -2.18 21.79
C SER A 205 6.38 -1.65 22.59
N ARG A 206 6.54 -0.32 22.63
CA ARG A 206 7.60 0.40 23.37
C ARG A 206 6.99 1.33 24.41
N SER A 207 7.80 1.83 25.33
CA SER A 207 7.35 2.87 26.26
C SER A 207 7.37 4.26 25.62
N GLU A 208 6.48 5.15 26.03
CA GLU A 208 6.48 6.55 25.58
C GLU A 208 7.82 7.25 25.83
N ASN A 209 8.50 6.93 26.93
CA ASN A 209 9.83 7.45 27.24
C ASN A 209 10.88 7.03 26.20
N GLU A 210 10.80 5.81 25.70
CA GLU A 210 11.68 5.36 24.61
C GLU A 210 11.38 6.10 23.32
N ILE A 211 10.10 6.32 22.99
CA ILE A 211 9.71 7.09 21.79
C ILE A 211 10.21 8.53 21.88
N ARG A 212 10.04 9.21 23.02
CA ARG A 212 10.57 10.56 23.25
C ARG A 212 12.08 10.62 23.08
N ARG A 213 12.80 9.59 23.56
CA ARG A 213 14.26 9.51 23.38
C ARG A 213 14.62 9.39 21.91
N LEU A 214 13.94 8.54 21.13
CA LEU A 214 14.17 8.40 19.69
C LEU A 214 13.94 9.71 18.94
N LEU A 215 12.84 10.40 19.22
CA LEU A 215 12.55 11.70 18.62
C LEU A 215 13.64 12.73 18.93
N ALA A 216 14.07 12.81 20.20
CA ALA A 216 15.13 13.71 20.62
C ALA A 216 16.51 13.35 20.02
N GLU A 217 16.78 12.07 19.74
CA GLU A 217 17.99 11.62 19.04
C GLU A 217 17.95 12.00 17.56
N ALA A 218 16.81 11.80 16.89
CA ALA A 218 16.59 12.18 15.50
C ALA A 218 16.76 13.70 15.27
N GLU A 219 16.19 14.53 16.15
CA GLU A 219 16.32 16.00 16.10
C GLU A 219 17.77 16.48 16.27
N ARG A 220 18.53 15.84 17.17
CA ARG A 220 19.96 16.12 17.36
C ARG A 220 20.79 15.73 16.13
N SER A 221 20.51 14.57 15.55
CA SER A 221 21.17 14.10 14.33
C SER A 221 20.88 15.01 13.14
N LYS A 222 19.65 15.53 13.02
CA LYS A 222 19.27 16.54 12.02
C LYS A 222 20.08 17.82 12.19
N SER A 223 20.12 18.36 13.41
CA SER A 223 20.85 19.60 13.72
C SER A 223 22.34 19.52 13.36
N ASN A 224 22.98 18.37 13.62
CA ASN A 224 24.39 18.16 13.28
C ASN A 224 24.62 18.10 11.75
N LYS A 225 23.72 17.45 11.00
CA LYS A 225 23.83 17.35 9.53
C LYS A 225 23.60 18.69 8.82
N SER A 226 22.79 19.59 9.40
CA SER A 226 22.60 20.94 8.85
C SER A 226 23.84 21.81 9.05
N ASN A 227 24.48 21.75 10.23
CA ASN A 227 25.70 22.51 10.53
C ASN A 227 26.94 22.08 9.71
N GLU A 228 26.94 20.88 9.12
CA GLU A 228 28.03 20.41 8.24
C GLU A 228 27.85 20.86 6.78
N ARG A 229 26.69 21.45 6.43
CA ARG A 229 26.37 21.91 5.07
C ARG A 229 26.46 23.44 4.89
N ASP A 230 26.66 24.17 5.98
CA ASP A 230 26.91 25.61 6.04
C ASP A 230 28.42 25.93 6.11
#